data_AF-A0A9D0WB11-F1
#
_entry.id   AF-A0A9D0WB11-F1
#
_cell.length_a   1.000
_cell.length_b   1.000
_cell.length_c   1.000
_cell.angle_alpha   90.00
_cell.angle_beta   90.00
_cell.angle_gamma   90.00
#
_symmetry.space_group_name_H-M   'P 1'
#
loop_
_entity.id
_entity.type
_entity.pdbx_description
1 polymer ?
#
loop_
_entity_poly.entity_id
_entity_poly.type
_entity_poly.pdbx_seq_one_letter_code
_entity_poly.pdbx_strand_id
1 'polypeptide(L)'
;TELQRQQRGGALEEDYEVQRFVLAPADRQRLRARIAQRFDQMLAQGFVEEVARLRARPDLHRGLPSMRSVGYRQIWGYLDGEYDYERMRELGITATRQFAKRQVTWLRRERCAQRLVSENLDISAFIRRCSQWV
;
A
#
# COMPACT_ATOMS: atom_id res chain seq x y z
N THR A 1 4.33 36.21 0.76
CA THR A 1 5.03 35.79 2.00
C THR A 1 5.88 34.58 1.70
N GLU A 2 7.19 34.80 1.55
CA GLU A 2 8.18 33.86 1.01
C GLU A 2 8.45 32.64 1.92
N LEU A 3 7.95 32.67 3.15
CA LEU A 3 8.13 31.64 4.20
C LEU A 3 7.50 30.27 3.92
N GLN A 4 6.55 30.14 2.98
CA GLN A 4 6.00 28.82 2.61
C GLN A 4 6.82 28.04 1.57
N ARG A 5 7.84 28.66 0.95
CA ARG A 5 8.73 27.95 0.01
C ARG A 5 9.87 27.20 0.70
N GLN A 6 10.24 27.58 1.93
CA GLN A 6 11.40 27.02 2.64
C GLN A 6 11.14 25.75 3.47
N GLN A 7 9.89 25.38 3.76
CA GLN A 7 9.58 24.22 4.62
C GLN A 7 9.22 22.94 3.85
N ARG A 8 9.99 22.59 2.83
CA ARG A 8 9.81 21.28 2.13
C ARG A 8 11.08 20.45 2.00
N GLY A 9 12.16 20.84 2.68
CA GLY A 9 13.20 19.88 3.04
C GLY A 9 12.77 19.15 4.29
N GLY A 10 12.54 17.85 4.21
CA GLY A 10 12.44 17.04 5.43
C GLY A 10 13.82 16.97 6.09
N ALA A 11 13.89 16.78 7.41
CA ALA A 11 15.16 16.68 8.16
C ALA A 11 16.21 15.74 7.51
N LEU A 12 15.76 14.74 6.75
CA LEU A 12 16.64 13.83 5.99
C LEU A 12 17.42 14.51 4.86
N GLU A 13 16.92 15.59 4.27
CA GLU A 13 17.62 16.34 3.20
C GLU A 13 18.71 17.27 3.74
N GLU A 14 18.68 17.58 5.04
CA GLU A 14 19.70 18.42 5.68
C GLU A 14 20.99 17.62 5.93
N ASP A 15 20.85 16.32 6.21
CA ASP A 15 21.96 15.43 6.57
C ASP A 15 22.35 14.43 5.46
N TYR A 16 21.52 14.25 4.43
CA TYR A 16 21.73 13.22 3.39
C TYR A 16 21.42 13.71 1.98
N GLU A 17 22.19 13.19 1.01
CA GLU A 17 21.81 13.26 -0.39
C GLU A 17 20.68 12.25 -0.69
N VAL A 18 19.43 12.72 -0.70
CA VAL A 18 18.26 11.86 -0.86
C VAL A 18 17.81 11.77 -2.32
N GLN A 19 18.00 10.60 -2.93
CA GLN A 19 17.42 10.28 -4.23
C GLN A 19 16.04 9.60 -4.07
N ARG A 20 14.99 10.23 -4.60
CA ARG A 20 13.60 9.73 -4.49
C ARG A 20 13.11 9.09 -5.78
N PHE A 21 12.50 7.92 -5.64
CA PHE A 21 11.89 7.19 -6.74
C PHE A 21 10.43 6.88 -6.44
N VAL A 22 9.56 7.07 -7.41
CA VAL A 22 8.14 6.69 -7.33
C VAL A 22 7.85 5.64 -8.39
N LEU A 23 7.57 4.43 -7.94
CA LEU A 23 7.08 3.35 -8.80
C LEU A 23 5.56 3.33 -8.76
N ALA A 24 4.92 3.64 -9.87
CA ALA A 24 3.47 3.59 -9.99
C ALA A 24 3.03 3.07 -11.36
N PRO A 25 1.92 2.31 -11.43
CA PRO A 25 1.37 1.90 -12.71
C PRO A 25 0.82 3.11 -13.47
N ALA A 26 0.98 3.09 -14.79
CA ALA A 26 0.42 4.13 -15.66
C ALA A 26 -1.11 4.01 -15.72
N ASP A 27 -1.63 2.78 -15.73
CA ASP A 27 -3.06 2.50 -15.82
C ASP A 27 -3.70 2.17 -14.47
N ARG A 28 -4.69 3.00 -14.09
CA ARG A 28 -5.49 2.83 -12.88
C ARG A 28 -6.43 1.63 -12.96
N GLN A 29 -6.91 1.25 -14.15
CA GLN A 29 -7.78 0.08 -14.31
C GLN A 29 -6.97 -1.19 -14.09
N ARG A 30 -5.80 -1.31 -14.73
CA ARG A 30 -4.86 -2.40 -14.49
C ARG A 30 -4.47 -2.53 -13.01
N LEU A 31 -4.22 -1.42 -12.31
CA LEU A 31 -3.98 -1.45 -10.85
C LEU A 31 -5.17 -2.03 -10.08
N ARG A 32 -6.40 -1.61 -10.39
CA ARG A 32 -7.62 -2.11 -9.71
C ARG A 32 -7.85 -3.60 -9.95
N ALA A 33 -7.51 -4.10 -11.15
CA ALA A 33 -7.59 -5.51 -11.50
C ALA A 33 -6.53 -6.32 -10.72
N ARG A 34 -5.28 -5.87 -10.70
CA ARG A 34 -4.19 -6.51 -9.92
C ARG A 34 -4.48 -6.54 -8.42
N ILE A 35 -5.09 -5.48 -7.87
CA ILE A 35 -5.50 -5.45 -6.46
C ILE A 35 -6.53 -6.55 -6.17
N ALA A 36 -7.55 -6.70 -7.03
CA ALA A 36 -8.56 -7.74 -6.84
C ALA A 36 -7.92 -9.14 -6.93
N GLN A 37 -7.15 -9.39 -7.99
CA GLN A 37 -6.44 -10.65 -8.18
C GLN A 37 -5.53 -11.00 -6.99
N ARG A 38 -4.76 -10.02 -6.49
CA ARG A 38 -3.87 -10.23 -5.34
C ARG A 38 -4.66 -10.53 -4.07
N PHE A 39 -5.80 -9.85 -3.85
CA PHE A 39 -6.63 -10.11 -2.68
C PHE A 39 -7.20 -11.53 -2.72
N ASP A 40 -7.66 -11.98 -3.90
CA ASP A 40 -8.15 -13.35 -4.11
C ASP A 40 -7.05 -14.38 -3.85
N GLN A 41 -5.84 -14.11 -4.31
CA GLN A 41 -4.67 -14.95 -4.04
C GLN A 41 -4.36 -15.00 -2.53
N MET A 42 -4.45 -13.88 -1.82
CA MET A 42 -4.26 -13.86 -0.37
C MET A 42 -5.31 -14.73 0.34
N LEU A 43 -6.59 -14.62 -0.04
CA LEU A 43 -7.65 -15.47 0.50
C LEU A 43 -7.36 -16.96 0.24
N ALA A 44 -6.99 -17.32 -0.99
CA ALA A 44 -6.62 -18.69 -1.35
C ALA A 44 -5.36 -19.21 -0.61
N GLN A 45 -4.47 -18.31 -0.17
CA GLN A 45 -3.26 -18.64 0.59
C GLN A 45 -3.49 -18.71 2.11
N GLY A 46 -4.74 -18.62 2.56
CA GLY A 46 -5.09 -18.81 3.97
C GLY A 46 -5.15 -17.51 4.79
N PHE A 47 -5.46 -16.38 4.15
CA PHE A 47 -5.55 -15.09 4.84
C PHE A 47 -6.68 -15.05 5.88
N VAL A 48 -7.78 -15.78 5.65
CA VAL A 48 -8.88 -15.88 6.63
C VAL A 48 -8.41 -16.61 7.89
N GLU A 49 -7.67 -17.69 7.72
CA GLU A 49 -7.11 -18.53 8.76
C GLU A 49 -6.06 -17.77 9.57
N GLU A 50 -5.25 -16.94 8.92
CA GLU A 50 -4.33 -16.03 9.61
C GLU A 50 -5.08 -15.11 10.58
N VAL A 51 -6.12 -14.42 10.10
CA VAL A 51 -6.89 -13.50 10.93
C VAL A 51 -7.66 -14.24 12.02
N ALA A 52 -8.17 -15.45 11.74
CA ALA A 52 -8.81 -16.30 12.74
C ALA A 52 -7.84 -16.66 13.88
N ARG A 53 -6.59 -17.02 13.57
CA ARG A 53 -5.54 -17.26 14.57
C ARG A 53 -5.23 -16.01 15.40
N LEU A 54 -5.18 -14.83 14.76
CA LEU A 54 -4.95 -13.57 15.47
C LEU A 54 -6.14 -13.20 16.36
N ARG A 55 -7.37 -13.44 15.92
CA ARG A 55 -8.60 -13.20 16.69
C ARG A 55 -8.73 -14.12 17.91
N ALA A 56 -8.21 -15.34 17.83
CA ALA A 56 -8.20 -16.27 18.96
C ALA A 56 -7.26 -15.84 20.11
N ARG A 57 -6.37 -14.87 19.87
CA ARG A 57 -5.46 -14.38 20.89
C ARG A 57 -6.14 -13.35 21.81
N PRO A 58 -6.08 -13.52 23.14
CA PRO A 58 -6.76 -12.64 24.09
C PRO A 58 -6.14 -11.23 24.18
N ASP A 59 -4.89 -11.06 23.77
CA ASP A 59 -4.18 -9.78 23.77
C ASP A 59 -4.45 -8.94 22.53
N LEU A 60 -5.12 -9.50 21.51
CA LEU A 60 -5.43 -8.81 20.27
C LEU A 60 -6.92 -8.49 20.17
N HIS A 61 -7.22 -7.26 19.79
CA HIS A 61 -8.59 -6.85 19.49
C HIS A 61 -8.63 -5.95 18.25
N ARG A 62 -9.81 -5.88 17.61
CA ARG A 62 -10.07 -5.15 16.35
C ARG A 62 -9.63 -3.68 16.34
N GLY A 63 -9.48 -3.06 17.52
CA GLY A 63 -9.14 -1.64 17.68
C GLY A 63 -7.66 -1.30 17.52
N LEU A 64 -6.77 -2.30 17.62
CA LEU A 64 -5.32 -2.10 17.58
C LEU A 64 -4.83 -1.54 16.24
N PRO A 65 -3.76 -0.73 16.21
CA PRO A 65 -3.20 -0.20 14.97
C PRO A 65 -2.84 -1.28 13.95
N SER A 66 -2.29 -2.41 14.40
CA SER A 66 -1.96 -3.56 13.55
C SER A 66 -3.19 -4.12 12.83
N MET A 67 -4.34 -4.19 13.52
CA MET A 67 -5.61 -4.68 12.97
C MET A 67 -6.29 -3.69 12.03
N ARG A 68 -5.81 -2.43 11.94
CA ARG A 68 -6.28 -1.44 10.96
C ARG A 68 -5.61 -1.59 9.60
N SER A 69 -4.69 -2.54 9.46
CA SER A 69 -4.15 -2.95 8.18
C SER A 69 -5.27 -3.34 7.22
N VAL A 70 -5.09 -3.02 5.95
CA VAL A 70 -6.11 -3.24 4.93
C VAL A 70 -6.45 -4.73 4.83
N GLY A 71 -7.74 -5.08 4.82
CA GLY A 71 -8.23 -6.46 4.74
C GLY A 71 -8.54 -7.08 6.11
N TYR A 72 -7.73 -6.80 7.13
CA TYR A 72 -7.90 -7.42 8.46
C TYR A 72 -9.25 -7.10 9.10
N ARG A 73 -9.69 -5.84 9.07
CA ARG A 73 -11.00 -5.46 9.63
C ARG A 73 -12.18 -6.09 8.89
N GLN A 74 -12.01 -6.35 7.59
CA GLN A 74 -13.03 -6.97 6.76
C GLN A 74 -13.15 -8.46 7.08
N ILE A 75 -12.03 -9.16 7.16
CA ILE A 75 -12.03 -10.56 7.55
C ILE A 75 -12.51 -10.73 9.00
N TRP A 76 -12.10 -9.84 9.90
CA TRP A 76 -12.56 -9.88 11.29
C TRP A 76 -14.08 -9.73 11.40
N GLY A 77 -14.69 -8.80 10.65
CA GLY A 77 -16.15 -8.64 10.65
C GLY A 77 -16.88 -9.86 10.05
N TYR A 78 -16.30 -10.50 9.03
CA TYR A 78 -16.79 -11.79 8.54
C TYR A 78 -16.73 -12.88 9.61
N LEU A 79 -15.62 -12.99 10.35
CA LEU A 79 -15.48 -13.95 11.45
C LEU A 79 -16.40 -13.64 12.64
N ASP A 80 -16.83 -12.38 12.80
CA ASP A 80 -17.84 -11.96 13.77
C ASP A 80 -19.29 -12.16 13.24
N GLY A 81 -19.46 -12.61 12.01
CA GLY A 81 -20.77 -12.84 11.38
C GLY A 81 -21.48 -11.56 10.91
N GLU A 82 -20.78 -10.43 10.80
CA GLU A 82 -21.36 -9.15 10.35
C GLU A 82 -21.84 -9.19 8.88
N TYR A 83 -21.22 -10.04 8.05
CA TYR A 83 -21.53 -10.23 6.63
C TYR A 83 -20.94 -11.54 6.10
N ASP A 84 -21.38 -11.96 4.92
CA ASP A 84 -20.91 -13.18 4.25
C ASP A 84 -19.52 -13.02 3.60
N TYR A 85 -19.02 -14.13 3.05
CA TYR A 85 -17.70 -14.21 2.43
C TYR A 85 -17.56 -13.33 1.18
N GLU A 86 -18.58 -13.31 0.31
CA GLU A 86 -18.56 -12.50 -0.90
C GLU A 86 -18.52 -11.01 -0.56
N ARG A 87 -19.33 -10.60 0.41
CA ARG A 87 -19.34 -9.22 0.88
C ARG A 87 -18.04 -8.83 1.56
N MET A 88 -17.45 -9.72 2.35
CA MET A 88 -16.12 -9.52 2.95
C MET A 88 -15.07 -9.26 1.87
N ARG A 89 -15.06 -10.09 0.83
CA ARG A 89 -14.14 -9.98 -0.30
C ARG A 89 -14.29 -8.63 -1.02
N GLU A 90 -15.51 -8.24 -1.35
CA GLU A 90 -15.80 -6.94 -1.98
C GLU A 90 -15.28 -5.76 -1.14
N LEU A 91 -15.56 -5.80 0.17
CA LEU A 91 -15.13 -4.75 1.11
C LEU A 91 -13.61 -4.70 1.22
N GLY A 92 -12.94 -5.86 1.27
CA GLY A 92 -11.48 -5.95 1.36
C GLY A 92 -10.78 -5.39 0.12
N ILE A 93 -11.29 -5.74 -1.07
CA ILE A 93 -10.82 -5.18 -2.34
C ILE A 93 -11.05 -3.66 -2.38
N THR A 94 -12.22 -3.21 -1.94
CA THR A 94 -12.58 -1.78 -1.93
C THR A 94 -11.66 -0.99 -0.98
N ALA A 95 -11.44 -1.48 0.24
CA ALA A 95 -10.51 -0.87 1.19
C ALA A 95 -9.09 -0.77 0.62
N THR A 96 -8.63 -1.81 -0.08
CA THR A 96 -7.32 -1.82 -0.74
C THR A 96 -7.23 -0.80 -1.87
N ARG A 97 -8.28 -0.67 -2.69
CA ARG A 97 -8.36 0.36 -3.75
C ARG A 97 -8.32 1.77 -3.17
N GLN A 98 -9.04 2.01 -2.08
CA GLN A 98 -9.04 3.32 -1.40
C GLN A 98 -7.67 3.65 -0.81
N PHE A 99 -7.00 2.66 -0.20
CA PHE A 99 -5.63 2.82 0.27
C PHE A 99 -4.66 3.15 -0.87
N ALA A 100 -4.69 2.38 -1.96
CA ALA A 100 -3.88 2.63 -3.15
C ALA A 100 -4.15 4.02 -3.76
N LYS A 101 -5.41 4.46 -3.80
CA LYS A 101 -5.78 5.83 -4.24
C LYS A 101 -5.10 6.88 -3.35
N ARG A 102 -5.13 6.72 -2.03
CA ARG A 102 -4.46 7.65 -1.10
C ARG A 102 -2.94 7.68 -1.33
N GLN A 103 -2.31 6.52 -1.50
CA GLN A 103 -0.89 6.41 -1.83
C GLN A 103 -0.56 7.16 -3.13
N VAL A 104 -1.29 6.91 -4.22
CA VAL A 104 -1.09 7.61 -5.49
C VAL A 104 -1.33 9.11 -5.36
N THR A 105 -2.33 9.55 -4.60
CA THR A 105 -2.58 10.98 -4.34
C THR A 105 -1.43 11.64 -3.60
N TRP A 106 -0.83 10.94 -2.61
CA TRP A 106 0.35 11.43 -1.90
C TRP A 106 1.56 11.51 -2.83
N LEU A 107 1.86 10.43 -3.56
CA LEU A 107 2.99 10.34 -4.51
C LEU A 107 2.90 11.37 -5.66
N ARG A 108 1.70 11.82 -6.03
CA ARG A 108 1.53 12.90 -7.02
C ARG A 108 2.05 14.26 -6.54
N ARG A 109 2.11 14.47 -5.22
CA ARG A 109 2.58 15.72 -4.61
C ARG A 109 4.11 15.76 -4.49
N GLU A 110 4.78 14.62 -4.64
CA GLU A 110 6.23 14.50 -4.71
C GLU A 110 6.76 15.12 -6.01
N ARG A 111 7.41 16.29 -5.90
CA ARG A 111 7.90 17.06 -7.04
C ARG A 111 9.33 16.68 -7.46
N CYS A 112 10.15 16.22 -6.52
CA CYS A 112 11.57 15.93 -6.76
C CYS A 112 11.85 14.43 -6.96
N ALA A 113 10.81 13.60 -7.12
CA ALA A 113 10.98 12.16 -7.27
C ALA A 113 11.00 11.74 -8.75
N GLN A 114 11.96 10.90 -9.10
CA GLN A 114 12.03 10.25 -10.41
C GLN A 114 10.88 9.24 -10.53
N ARG A 115 10.06 9.38 -11.58
CA ARG A 115 8.91 8.50 -11.81
C ARG A 115 9.29 7.31 -12.66
N LEU A 116 8.90 6.13 -12.19
CA LEU A 116 9.10 4.85 -12.85
C LEU A 116 7.75 4.22 -13.12
N VAL A 117 7.58 3.73 -14.35
CA VAL A 117 6.36 3.03 -14.77
C VAL A 117 6.53 1.55 -14.48
N SER A 118 5.63 0.99 -13.68
CA SER A 118 5.75 -0.40 -13.18
C SER A 118 5.77 -1.46 -14.27
N GLU A 119 5.15 -1.18 -15.41
CA GLU A 119 4.95 -2.09 -16.52
C GLU A 119 6.22 -2.31 -17.34
N ASN A 120 7.13 -1.33 -17.36
CA ASN A 120 8.33 -1.33 -18.20
C ASN A 120 9.62 -1.17 -17.37
N LEU A 121 9.57 -1.48 -16.07
CA LEU A 121 10.75 -1.36 -15.23
C LEU A 121 11.71 -2.52 -15.49
N ASP A 122 12.79 -2.25 -16.21
CA ASP A 122 13.97 -3.10 -16.17
C ASP A 122 14.68 -2.90 -14.81
N ILE A 123 14.48 -3.87 -13.92
CA ILE A 123 15.07 -3.88 -12.57
C ILE A 123 16.60 -3.86 -12.66
N SER A 124 17.18 -4.55 -13.63
CA SER A 124 18.64 -4.61 -13.79
C SER A 124 19.19 -3.27 -14.25
N ALA A 125 18.53 -2.61 -15.20
CA ALA A 125 18.89 -1.25 -15.61
C ALA A 125 18.69 -0.25 -14.47
N PHE A 126 17.63 -0.40 -13.67
CA PHE A 126 17.39 0.44 -12.50
C PHE A 126 18.51 0.29 -11.47
N ILE A 127 18.90 -0.94 -11.12
CA ILE A 127 20.00 -1.21 -10.19
C ILE A 127 21.33 -0.64 -10.71
N ARG A 128 21.66 -0.85 -11.99
CA ARG A 128 22.87 -0.25 -12.61
C ARG A 128 22.86 1.27 -12.56
N ARG A 129 21.69 1.88 -12.74
CA ARG A 129 21.55 3.32 -12.62
C ARG A 129 21.75 3.78 -11.19
N CYS A 130 21.29 3.04 -10.18
CA CYS A 130 21.54 3.36 -8.77
C CYS A 130 23.01 3.19 -8.37
N SER A 131 23.72 2.20 -8.91
CA SER A 131 25.14 1.98 -8.61
C SER A 131 26.09 3.04 -9.18
N GLN A 132 25.59 3.99 -9.98
CA GLN A 132 26.35 5.16 -10.45
C GLN A 132 26.33 6.33 -9.44
N TRP A 133 25.56 6.21 -8.35
CA TRP A 133 25.34 7.24 -7.32
C TRP A 133 25.91 6.81 -5.95
N VAL A 134 26.55 5.63 -5.90
CA VAL A 134 27.31 5.09 -4.78
C VAL A 134 28.78 5.16 -5.15
#